data_AF-E4UA60-F1
#
_entry.id   AF-E4UA60-F1
#
_cell.length_a   1.000
_cell.length_b   1.000
_cell.length_c   1.000
_cell.angle_alpha   90.00
_cell.angle_beta   90.00
_cell.angle_gamma   90.00
#
_symmetry.space_group_name_H-M   'P 1'
#
loop_
_entity.id
_entity.type
_entity.pdbx_description
1 polymer ?
#
loop_
_entity_poly.entity_id
_entity_poly.type
_entity_poly.pdbx_seq_one_letter_code
_entity_poly.pdbx_strand_id
1 'polypeptide(L)'
;MKTRVHLHLDPDTRAEAQRRLKSVRGHVEGILRMLDEEGVYCVDVLKQIKAVEGALDKVGELILRSHLRDHVVTAAQRGDTDQIVDELMEVLKYR
;
A
#
# COMPACT_ATOMS: atom_id res chain seq x y z
N MET A 1 9.94 25.76 -0.17
CA MET A 1 9.18 24.98 0.83
C MET A 1 7.73 25.51 0.90
N LYS A 2 6.98 25.41 -0.20
CA LYS A 2 5.54 25.73 -0.22
C LYS A 2 4.78 24.43 0.04
N THR A 3 3.91 24.50 1.03
CA THR A 3 3.29 23.38 1.73
C THR A 3 2.40 22.53 0.82
N ARG A 4 2.52 21.20 0.93
CA ARG A 4 1.66 20.14 0.37
C ARG A 4 0.23 20.19 0.94
N VAL A 5 -0.41 21.36 1.06
CA VAL A 5 -1.73 21.50 1.71
C VAL A 5 -2.82 20.74 0.95
N HIS A 6 -2.62 20.45 -0.34
CA HIS A 6 -3.60 19.77 -1.19
C HIS A 6 -3.26 18.31 -1.51
N LEU A 7 -1.99 17.88 -1.38
CA LEU A 7 -1.54 16.52 -1.72
C LEU A 7 -1.55 15.63 -0.48
N HIS A 8 -2.73 15.15 -0.09
CA HIS A 8 -2.91 14.27 1.06
C HIS A 8 -3.67 12.99 0.66
N LEU A 9 -3.51 11.93 1.46
CA LEU A 9 -4.32 10.73 1.31
C LEU A 9 -5.74 11.03 1.79
N ASP A 10 -6.71 10.73 0.94
CA ASP A 10 -8.15 10.82 1.22
C ASP A 10 -8.48 10.17 2.59
N PRO A 11 -9.26 10.83 3.47
CA PRO A 11 -9.52 10.33 4.82
C PRO A 11 -10.15 8.94 4.88
N ASP A 12 -11.07 8.62 3.96
CA ASP A 12 -11.76 7.34 3.93
C ASP A 12 -10.82 6.23 3.45
N THR A 13 -10.03 6.55 2.41
CA THR A 13 -8.96 5.68 1.89
C THR A 13 -7.92 5.41 2.97
N ARG A 14 -7.52 6.44 3.74
CA ARG A 14 -6.60 6.32 4.87
C ARG A 14 -7.15 5.39 5.95
N ALA A 15 -8.42 5.57 6.34
CA ALA A 15 -9.06 4.73 7.35
C ALA A 15 -9.18 3.27 6.88
N GLU A 16 -9.52 3.04 5.62
CA GLU A 16 -9.60 1.70 5.02
C GLU A 16 -8.22 1.04 4.91
N ALA A 17 -7.20 1.75 4.42
CA ALA A 17 -5.83 1.27 4.37
C ALA A 17 -5.33 0.88 5.77
N GLN A 18 -5.59 1.72 6.79
CA GLN A 18 -5.26 1.41 8.18
C GLN A 18 -5.95 0.14 8.68
N ARG A 19 -7.24 -0.08 8.38
CA ARG A 19 -7.95 -1.31 8.76
C ARG A 19 -7.31 -2.54 8.12
N ARG A 20 -7.02 -2.49 6.82
CA ARG A 20 -6.39 -3.60 6.08
C ARG A 20 -4.99 -3.90 6.58
N LEU A 21 -4.17 -2.88 6.84
CA LEU A 21 -2.83 -3.06 7.40
C LEU A 21 -2.86 -3.66 8.80
N LYS A 22 -3.85 -3.34 9.64
CA LYS A 22 -4.05 -4.03 10.93
C LYS A 22 -4.36 -5.52 10.76
N SER A 23 -5.14 -5.87 9.73
CA SER A 23 -5.39 -7.28 9.39
C SER A 23 -4.13 -7.98 8.87
N VAL A 24 -3.35 -7.33 8.00
CA VAL A 24 -2.05 -7.84 7.52
C VAL A 24 -1.10 -8.07 8.68
N ARG A 25 -1.02 -7.14 9.64
CA ARG A 25 -0.21 -7.32 10.86
C ARG A 25 -0.60 -8.59 11.62
N GLY A 26 -1.90 -8.81 11.84
CA GLY A 26 -2.38 -10.03 12.50
C GLY A 26 -2.07 -11.31 11.73
N HIS A 27 -2.03 -11.24 10.38
CA HIS A 27 -1.62 -12.35 9.53
C HIS A 27 -0.13 -12.65 9.69
N VAL A 28 0.72 -11.62 9.67
CA VAL A 28 2.17 -11.77 9.94
C VAL A 28 2.42 -12.36 11.33
N GLU A 29 1.70 -11.89 12.36
CA GLU A 29 1.74 -12.50 13.70
C GLU A 29 1.32 -13.97 13.68
N GLY A 30 0.37 -14.36 12.83
CA GLY A 30 -0.02 -15.75 12.62
C GLY A 30 1.10 -16.59 12.00
N ILE A 31 1.82 -16.05 11.03
CA ILE A 31 2.98 -16.71 10.42
C ILE A 31 4.08 -16.92 11.46
N LEU A 32 4.34 -15.92 12.31
CA LEU A 32 5.31 -16.06 13.40
C LEU A 32 4.94 -17.21 14.34
N ARG A 33 3.66 -17.32 14.73
CA ARG A 33 3.17 -18.46 15.53
C ARG A 33 3.33 -19.80 14.81
N MET A 34 3.09 -19.87 13.49
CA MET A 34 3.35 -21.10 12.73
C MET A 34 4.82 -21.51 12.77
N LEU A 35 5.74 -20.55 12.80
CA LEU A 35 7.18 -20.82 12.86
C LEU A 35 7.66 -21.29 14.24
N ASP A 36 6.87 -21.09 15.30
CA ASP A 36 7.16 -21.64 16.62
C ASP A 36 6.88 -23.16 16.69
N GLU A 37 6.20 -23.73 15.69
CA GLU A 37 5.88 -25.17 15.63
C GLU A 37 7.02 -25.98 14.97
N GLU A 38 7.59 -26.95 15.69
CA GLU A 38 8.73 -27.76 15.18
C GLU A 38 8.43 -28.52 13.88
N GLY A 39 7.16 -28.86 13.63
CA GLY A 39 6.70 -29.62 12.46
C GLY A 39 6.22 -28.76 11.29
N VAL A 40 6.42 -27.45 11.33
CA VAL A 40 5.85 -26.55 10.31
C VAL A 40 6.35 -26.87 8.90
N TYR A 41 5.43 -27.02 7.96
CA TYR A 41 5.78 -27.32 6.57
C TYR A 41 6.07 -26.04 5.78
N CYS A 42 7.24 -25.99 5.13
CA CYS A 42 7.73 -24.82 4.43
C CYS A 42 6.74 -24.28 3.38
N VAL A 43 6.03 -25.16 2.67
CA VAL A 43 5.06 -24.76 1.64
C VAL A 43 3.87 -24.03 2.26
N ASP A 44 3.45 -24.38 3.47
CA ASP A 44 2.32 -23.73 4.12
C ASP A 44 2.69 -22.33 4.62
N VAL A 45 3.90 -22.16 5.16
CA VAL A 45 4.46 -20.83 5.45
C VAL A 45 4.54 -19.97 4.19
N LEU A 46 5.06 -20.53 3.08
CA LEU A 46 5.13 -19.82 1.80
C LEU A 46 3.75 -19.39 1.30
N LYS A 47 2.72 -20.25 1.40
CA LYS A 47 1.34 -19.86 1.06
C LYS A 47 0.86 -18.68 1.90
N GLN A 48 1.14 -18.66 3.20
CA GLN A 48 0.74 -17.55 4.07
C GLN A 48 1.50 -16.26 3.73
N ILE A 49 2.80 -16.34 3.43
CA ILE A 49 3.58 -15.20 2.96
C ILE A 49 2.98 -14.64 1.65
N LYS A 50 2.64 -15.50 0.69
CA LYS A 50 1.98 -15.07 -0.56
C LYS A 50 0.61 -14.44 -0.33
N ALA A 51 -0.13 -14.91 0.67
CA ALA A 51 -1.39 -14.27 1.07
C ALA A 51 -1.16 -12.85 1.64
N VAL A 52 -0.10 -12.66 2.45
CA VAL A 52 0.31 -11.36 2.98
C VAL A 52 0.76 -10.41 1.86
N GLU A 53 1.60 -10.88 0.93
CA GLU A 53 2.02 -10.10 -0.25
C GLU A 53 0.80 -9.62 -1.04
N GLY A 54 -0.12 -10.53 -1.40
CA GLY A 54 -1.34 -10.16 -2.14
C GLY A 54 -2.28 -9.24 -1.36
N ALA A 55 -2.27 -9.26 -0.03
CA ALA A 55 -3.01 -8.32 0.80
C ALA A 55 -2.36 -6.93 0.82
N LEU A 56 -1.02 -6.86 0.85
CA LEU A 56 -0.27 -5.61 0.73
C LEU A 56 -0.45 -4.96 -0.65
N ASP A 57 -0.42 -5.75 -1.72
CA ASP A 57 -0.67 -5.28 -3.09
C ASP A 57 -2.03 -4.58 -3.20
N LYS A 58 -3.08 -5.16 -2.61
CA LYS A 58 -4.42 -4.56 -2.57
C LYS A 58 -4.49 -3.25 -1.78
N VAL A 59 -3.67 -3.11 -0.73
CA VAL A 59 -3.56 -1.84 0.01
C VAL A 59 -2.84 -0.79 -0.82
N GLY A 60 -1.74 -1.16 -1.48
CA GLY A 60 -1.02 -0.28 -2.40
C GLY A 60 -1.90 0.20 -3.54
N GLU A 61 -2.66 -0.70 -4.15
CA GLU A 61 -3.62 -0.39 -5.21
C GLU A 61 -4.73 0.56 -4.74
N LEU A 62 -5.27 0.36 -3.53
CA LEU A 62 -6.26 1.25 -2.93
C LEU A 62 -5.70 2.69 -2.81
N ILE A 63 -4.50 2.83 -2.26
CA ILE A 63 -3.83 4.14 -2.09
C ILE A 63 -3.53 4.78 -3.45
N LEU A 64 -3.02 3.99 -4.41
CA LEU A 64 -2.74 4.45 -5.76
C LEU A 64 -3.99 4.99 -6.45
N ARG A 65 -5.12 4.28 -6.36
CA ARG A 65 -6.38 4.75 -6.95
C ARG A 65 -6.84 6.09 -6.38
N SER A 66 -6.72 6.29 -5.06
CA SER A 66 -6.99 7.60 -4.45
C SER A 66 -6.05 8.66 -4.99
N HIS A 67 -4.74 8.38 -5.06
CA HIS A 67 -3.77 9.34 -5.60
C HIS A 67 -4.10 9.76 -7.06
N LEU A 68 -4.40 8.79 -7.93
CA LEU A 68 -4.78 9.07 -9.31
C LEU A 68 -6.04 9.95 -9.38
N ARG A 69 -7.07 9.62 -8.60
CA ARG A 69 -8.35 10.34 -8.59
C ARG A 69 -8.22 11.76 -8.03
N ASP A 70 -7.50 11.93 -6.93
CA ASP A 70 -7.51 13.16 -6.14
C ASP A 70 -6.44 14.15 -6.62
N HIS A 71 -5.29 13.64 -7.11
CA HIS A 71 -4.13 14.46 -7.44
C HIS A 71 -3.86 14.52 -8.93
N VAL A 72 -3.86 13.40 -9.65
CA VAL A 72 -3.50 13.39 -11.09
C VAL A 72 -4.56 14.06 -11.95
N VAL A 73 -5.86 13.83 -11.67
CA VAL A 73 -6.98 14.41 -12.45
C VAL A 73 -6.92 15.93 -12.54
N THR A 74 -6.44 16.60 -11.49
CA THR A 74 -6.39 18.07 -11.39
C THR A 74 -4.97 18.63 -11.58
N ALA A 75 -3.98 17.79 -11.89
CA ALA A 75 -2.58 18.19 -11.96
C ALA A 75 -2.28 19.22 -13.07
N ALA A 76 -2.91 19.06 -14.23
CA ALA A 76 -2.76 20.01 -15.33
C ALA A 76 -3.24 21.43 -14.96
N GLN A 77 -4.30 21.52 -14.14
CA GLN A 77 -4.85 22.79 -13.68
C GLN A 77 -3.96 23.45 -12.62
N ARG A 78 -3.25 22.65 -11.83
CA ARG A 78 -2.30 23.13 -10.81
C ARG A 78 -0.91 23.43 -11.37
N GLY A 79 -0.60 22.97 -12.59
CA GLY A 79 0.71 23.12 -13.21
C GLY A 79 1.78 22.20 -12.60
N ASP A 80 1.38 21.07 -12.01
CA ASP A 80 2.28 20.12 -11.32
C ASP A 80 2.27 18.71 -11.95
N THR A 81 1.82 18.58 -13.21
CA THR A 81 1.72 17.31 -13.94
C THR A 81 3.02 16.51 -13.95
N ASP A 82 4.10 17.09 -14.47
CA ASP A 82 5.37 16.36 -14.62
C ASP A 82 5.93 15.93 -13.26
N GLN A 83 5.85 16.81 -12.25
CA GLN A 83 6.28 16.48 -10.90
C GLN A 83 5.52 15.28 -10.32
N ILE A 84 4.19 15.24 -10.44
CA ILE A 84 3.37 14.15 -9.91
C ILE A 84 3.63 12.84 -10.67
N VAL A 85 3.80 12.91 -12.00
CA VAL A 85 4.13 11.74 -12.82
C VAL A 85 5.49 11.18 -12.41
N ASP A 86 6.51 12.02 -12.30
CA ASP A 86 7.86 11.60 -11.89
C ASP A 86 7.85 11.00 -10.48
N GLU A 87 7.17 11.63 -9.52
CA GLU A 87 7.02 11.09 -8.16
C GLU A 87 6.36 9.71 -8.16
N LEU A 88 5.30 9.50 -8.96
CA LEU A 88 4.64 8.20 -9.05
C LEU A 88 5.53 7.15 -9.74
N MET A 89 6.24 7.54 -10.79
CA MET A 89 7.16 6.65 -11.51
C MET A 89 8.32 6.19 -10.63
N GLU A 90 8.85 7.05 -9.75
CA GLU A 90 9.87 6.65 -8.77
C GLU A 90 9.36 5.55 -7.83
N VAL A 91 8.10 5.64 -7.36
CA VAL A 91 7.51 4.62 -6.48
C VAL A 91 7.38 3.27 -7.19
N LEU A 92 7.04 3.27 -8.49
CA LEU A 92 6.84 2.04 -9.25
C LEU A 92 8.14 1.29 -9.60
N LYS A 93 9.31 1.90 -9.40
CA LYS A 93 10.62 1.23 -9.55
C LYS A 93 10.88 0.18 -8.48
N TYR A 94 10.22 0.30 -7.33
CA TYR A 94 10.30 -0.68 -6.25
C TYR A 94 9.34 -1.84 -6.54
N ARG A 95 9.76 -2.73 -7.43
CA ARG A 95 9.12 -4.02 -7.71
C ARG A 95 10.12 -5.16 -7.55
#